data_AF-A0A3M6D6Q2-F1
#
_entry.id   AF-A0A3M6D6Q2-F1
#
_cell.length_a   1.000
_cell.length_b   1.000
_cell.length_c   1.000
_cell.angle_alpha   90.00
_cell.angle_beta   90.00
_cell.angle_gamma   90.00
#
_symmetry.space_group_name_H-M   'P 1'
#
loop_
_entity.id
_entity.type
_entity.pdbx_description
1 polymer ?
#
loop_
_entity_poly.entity_id
_entity_poly.type
_entity_poly.pdbx_seq_one_letter_code
_entity_poly.pdbx_strand_id
1 'polypeptide(L)'
;MARCLLHSVPGHEPGRDPRIDYLAFHWYDYGLSGMLDRLSKYGKPFWVTEFANWHALDDGMQIDSVEKQKQQMADMVATLEQRADVFRYAWFTGRMNPDPHFSSLLNNEGQLTELGQYYLSLPHSE
;
A
#
# COMPACT_ATOMS: atom_id res chain seq x y z
N MET A 1 7.55 8.30 3.97
CA MET A 1 7.06 9.39 3.08
C MET A 1 5.76 8.94 2.42
N ALA A 2 4.65 9.67 2.60
CA ALA A 2 3.47 9.51 1.73
C ALA A 2 3.73 10.18 0.39
N ARG A 3 3.53 9.49 -0.72
CA ARG A 3 3.43 10.14 -2.03
C ARG A 3 2.04 9.91 -2.59
N CYS A 4 1.27 10.98 -2.72
CA CYS A 4 0.01 10.96 -3.46
C CYS A 4 0.34 11.29 -4.91
N LEU A 5 0.10 10.36 -5.83
CA LEU A 5 0.30 10.57 -7.25
C LEU A 5 -1.02 11.05 -7.86
N LEU A 6 -1.15 12.37 -7.97
CA LEU A 6 -2.19 13.00 -8.76
C LEU A 6 -1.80 12.87 -10.24
N HIS A 7 -2.36 11.88 -10.94
CA HIS A 7 -2.23 11.83 -12.40
C HIS A 7 -3.19 12.87 -13.01
N SER A 8 -2.65 14.02 -13.39
CA SER A 8 -3.38 15.01 -14.18
C SER A 8 -3.33 14.63 -15.66
N VAL A 9 -4.48 14.41 -16.29
CA VAL A 9 -4.58 14.34 -17.76
C VAL A 9 -4.27 15.73 -18.34
N PRO A 10 -3.50 15.87 -19.44
CA PRO A 10 -3.21 17.18 -20.04
C PRO A 10 -4.50 17.86 -20.50
N GLY A 11 -4.74 19.09 -20.02
CA GLY A 11 -5.95 19.87 -20.34
C GLY A 11 -6.34 20.90 -19.28
N HIS A 12 -5.35 21.54 -18.64
CA HIS A 12 -5.61 22.58 -17.63
C HIS A 12 -6.26 23.79 -18.30
N GLU A 13 -7.55 23.98 -18.04
CA GLU A 13 -8.29 25.20 -18.34
C GLU A 13 -8.42 26.01 -17.06
N PRO A 14 -8.08 27.31 -17.07
CA PRO A 14 -8.27 28.18 -15.91
C PRO A 14 -9.72 28.13 -15.41
N GLY A 15 -9.91 27.85 -14.13
CA GLY A 15 -11.23 27.79 -13.49
C GLY A 15 -11.96 26.45 -13.58
N ARG A 16 -11.34 25.39 -14.13
CA ARG A 16 -11.87 24.03 -14.10
C ARG A 16 -11.00 23.12 -13.23
N ASP A 17 -11.64 22.43 -12.28
CA ASP A 17 -10.97 21.39 -11.49
C ASP A 17 -10.40 20.29 -12.39
N PRO A 18 -9.24 19.71 -12.03
CA PRO A 18 -8.67 18.62 -12.81
C PRO A 18 -9.62 17.42 -12.80
N ARG A 19 -9.74 16.75 -13.95
CA ARG A 19 -10.42 15.45 -14.00
C ARG A 19 -9.56 14.41 -13.28
N ILE A 20 -10.06 13.96 -12.14
CA ILE A 20 -9.49 12.87 -11.34
C ILE A 20 -10.59 11.84 -11.15
N ASP A 21 -10.39 10.64 -11.71
CA ASP A 21 -11.31 9.51 -11.54
C ASP A 21 -10.97 8.74 -10.24
N TYR A 22 -9.69 8.51 -9.97
CA TYR A 22 -9.16 7.89 -8.72
C TYR A 22 -7.91 8.64 -8.22
N LEU A 23 -7.68 8.62 -6.91
CA LEU A 23 -6.42 9.04 -6.31
C LEU A 23 -5.48 7.85 -6.12
N ALA A 24 -4.21 8.00 -6.52
CA ALA A 24 -3.18 7.01 -6.21
C ALA A 24 -2.42 7.39 -4.93
N PHE A 25 -2.22 6.43 -4.03
CA PHE A 25 -1.60 6.67 -2.73
C PHE A 25 -0.54 5.61 -2.39
N HIS A 26 0.64 6.06 -1.97
CA HIS A 26 1.73 5.19 -1.51
C HIS A 26 1.98 5.41 -0.02
N TRP A 27 2.14 4.33 0.75
CA TRP A 27 2.37 4.40 2.19
C TRP A 27 3.24 3.26 2.72
N TYR A 28 4.18 3.59 3.60
CA TYR A 28 5.25 2.69 4.05
C TYR A 28 5.35 2.59 5.58
N ASP A 29 4.27 2.87 6.29
CA ASP A 29 4.27 3.00 7.74
C ASP A 29 2.90 2.61 8.33
N TYR A 30 2.77 2.68 9.64
CA TYR A 30 1.50 2.59 10.34
C TYR A 30 0.52 3.71 9.92
N GLY A 31 -0.78 3.50 10.15
CA GLY A 31 -1.79 4.55 9.96
C GLY A 31 -2.29 4.73 8.53
N LEU A 32 -2.16 3.71 7.67
CA LEU A 32 -2.70 3.70 6.30
C LEU A 32 -4.17 4.17 6.25
N SER A 33 -5.05 3.58 7.06
CA SER A 33 -6.48 3.94 7.08
C SER A 33 -6.70 5.42 7.40
N GLY A 34 -6.01 5.95 8.42
CA GLY A 34 -6.11 7.36 8.80
C GLY A 34 -5.61 8.30 7.71
N MET A 35 -4.63 7.88 6.89
CA MET A 35 -4.19 8.66 5.73
C MET A 35 -5.21 8.64 4.59
N LEU A 36 -5.86 7.50 4.34
CA LEU A 36 -6.99 7.42 3.39
C LEU A 36 -8.15 8.33 3.84
N ASP A 37 -8.49 8.33 5.13
CA ASP A 37 -9.52 9.21 5.69
C ASP A 37 -9.19 10.70 5.49
N ARG A 38 -7.92 11.09 5.68
CA ARG A 38 -7.48 12.47 5.43
C ARG A 38 -7.56 12.87 3.95
N LEU A 39 -7.38 11.92 3.04
CA LEU A 39 -7.47 12.16 1.59
C LEU A 39 -8.91 12.09 1.07
N SER A 40 -9.84 11.48 1.82
CA SER A 40 -11.26 11.39 1.46
C SER A 40 -11.91 12.76 1.23
N LYS A 41 -11.33 13.85 1.78
CA LYS A 41 -11.74 15.24 1.54
C LYS A 41 -11.77 15.66 0.06
N TYR A 42 -11.07 14.94 -0.81
CA TYR A 42 -11.09 15.18 -2.26
C TYR A 42 -12.28 14.50 -2.97
N GLY A 43 -13.06 13.68 -2.27
CA GLY A 43 -14.24 13.00 -2.80
C GLY A 43 -13.93 12.02 -3.93
N LYS A 44 -12.73 11.40 -3.91
CA LYS A 44 -12.27 10.46 -4.94
C LYS A 44 -11.96 9.10 -4.31
N PRO A 45 -12.33 7.98 -4.99
CA PRO A 45 -11.88 6.65 -4.60
C PRO A 45 -10.36 6.46 -4.84
N PHE A 46 -9.79 5.41 -4.27
CA PHE A 46 -8.36 5.19 -4.18
C PHE A 46 -7.87 3.97 -4.97
N TRP A 47 -6.67 4.09 -5.52
CA TRP A 47 -5.77 2.98 -5.77
C TRP A 47 -4.57 3.11 -4.83
N VAL A 48 -4.30 2.09 -4.01
CA VAL A 48 -3.11 2.08 -3.14
C VAL A 48 -1.97 1.38 -3.86
N THR A 49 -1.29 2.12 -4.72
CA THR A 49 -0.40 1.55 -5.75
C THR A 49 0.97 1.12 -5.23
N GLU A 50 1.34 1.49 -4.00
CA GLU A 50 2.47 0.90 -3.28
C GLU A 50 2.14 0.89 -1.78
N PHE A 51 2.27 -0.27 -1.13
CA PHE A 51 2.27 -0.33 0.33
C PHE A 51 3.12 -1.48 0.88
N ALA A 52 3.68 -1.21 2.06
CA ALA A 52 4.36 -2.13 2.97
C ALA A 52 4.48 -1.41 4.33
N ASN A 53 4.94 -2.05 5.40
CA ASN A 53 5.37 -1.33 6.59
C ASN A 53 6.90 -1.40 6.72
N TRP A 54 7.56 -0.25 6.66
CA TRP A 54 9.02 -0.07 6.77
C TRP A 54 9.38 0.79 7.98
N HIS A 55 8.55 0.74 9.03
CA HIS A 55 8.84 1.44 10.27
C HIS A 55 10.18 0.94 10.84
N ALA A 56 11.10 1.87 11.10
CA ALA A 56 12.49 1.55 11.43
C ALA A 56 13.00 2.26 12.70
N LEU A 57 12.14 3.04 13.37
CA LEU A 57 12.51 3.66 14.63
C LEU A 57 12.57 2.59 15.73
N ASP A 58 13.52 2.73 16.66
CA ASP A 58 13.64 1.85 17.81
C ASP A 58 12.69 2.30 18.94
N ASP A 59 11.39 2.19 18.66
CA ASP A 59 10.30 2.53 19.57
C ASP A 59 9.41 1.32 19.92
N GLY A 60 9.88 0.11 19.57
CA GLY A 60 9.16 -1.15 19.74
C GLY A 60 8.24 -1.50 18.58
N MET A 61 8.06 -0.58 17.62
CA MET A 61 7.20 -0.76 16.44
C MET A 61 8.01 -1.01 15.16
N GLN A 62 9.33 -1.18 15.24
CA GLN A 62 10.15 -1.49 14.08
C GLN A 62 9.72 -2.80 13.42
N ILE A 63 9.72 -2.81 12.08
CA ILE A 63 9.54 -4.00 11.26
C ILE A 63 10.91 -4.61 10.98
N ASP A 64 11.35 -5.46 11.90
CA ASP A 64 12.67 -6.10 11.90
C ASP A 64 12.60 -7.63 11.79
N SER A 65 11.41 -8.19 11.49
CA SER A 65 11.21 -9.62 11.25
C SER A 65 10.11 -9.89 10.21
N VAL A 66 10.14 -11.09 9.62
CA VAL A 66 9.11 -11.54 8.67
C VAL A 66 7.75 -11.70 9.34
N GLU A 67 7.70 -12.11 10.60
CA GLU A 67 6.46 -12.25 11.38
C GLU A 67 5.79 -10.89 11.57
N LYS A 68 6.56 -9.85 11.91
CA LYS A 68 6.04 -8.49 12.00
C LYS A 68 5.54 -7.98 10.66
N GLN A 69 6.25 -8.27 9.57
CA GLN A 69 5.82 -7.84 8.24
C GLN A 69 4.56 -8.58 7.77
N LYS A 70 4.42 -9.86 8.07
CA LYS A 70 3.19 -10.63 7.83
C LYS A 70 2.01 -10.07 8.63
N GLN A 71 2.21 -9.74 9.91
CA GLN A 71 1.15 -9.12 10.72
C GLN A 71 0.67 -7.80 10.09
N GLN A 72 1.61 -6.92 9.71
CA GLN A 72 1.26 -5.66 9.05
C GLN A 72 0.61 -5.86 7.68
N MET A 73 1.09 -6.83 6.89
CA MET A 73 0.45 -7.18 5.62
C MET A 73 -1.01 -7.61 5.82
N ALA A 74 -1.29 -8.49 6.78
CA ALA A 74 -2.65 -8.93 7.07
C ALA A 74 -3.55 -7.76 7.48
N ASP A 75 -3.06 -6.91 8.39
CA ASP A 75 -3.82 -5.74 8.89
C ASP A 75 -4.11 -4.73 7.77
N MET A 76 -3.13 -4.43 6.92
CA MET A 76 -3.27 -3.51 5.80
C MET A 76 -4.18 -4.08 4.72
N VAL A 77 -4.03 -5.35 4.34
CA VAL A 77 -4.90 -6.01 3.35
C VAL A 77 -6.34 -6.07 3.85
N ALA A 78 -6.58 -6.48 5.10
CA ALA A 78 -7.92 -6.49 5.67
C ALA A 78 -8.57 -5.09 5.69
N THR A 79 -7.78 -4.05 6.00
CA THR A 79 -8.23 -2.65 5.94
C THR A 79 -8.63 -2.28 4.50
N LEU A 80 -7.80 -2.60 3.51
CA LEU A 80 -8.04 -2.23 2.12
C LEU A 80 -9.24 -2.98 1.53
N GLU A 81 -9.41 -4.25 1.86
CA GLU A 81 -10.52 -5.10 1.42
C GLU A 81 -11.88 -4.71 2.04
N GLN A 82 -11.87 -4.10 3.23
CA GLN A 82 -13.11 -3.62 3.89
C GLN A 82 -13.57 -2.25 3.40
N ARG A 83 -12.74 -1.54 2.64
CA ARG A 83 -13.01 -0.16 2.22
C ARG A 83 -13.63 -0.10 0.83
N ALA A 84 -14.91 0.26 0.76
CA ALA A 84 -15.63 0.45 -0.51
C ALA A 84 -15.06 1.58 -1.39
N ASP A 85 -14.27 2.49 -0.82
CA ASP A 85 -13.59 3.57 -1.55
C ASP A 85 -12.19 3.18 -2.03
N VAL A 86 -11.72 1.95 -1.78
CA VAL A 86 -10.47 1.40 -2.33
C VAL A 86 -10.82 0.44 -3.46
N PHE A 87 -10.35 0.74 -4.67
CA PHE A 87 -10.64 -0.11 -5.84
C PHE A 87 -9.57 -1.18 -6.09
N ARG A 88 -8.29 -0.83 -5.90
CA ARG A 88 -7.14 -1.72 -6.07
C ARG A 88 -6.00 -1.34 -5.15
N TYR A 89 -5.16 -2.32 -4.85
CA TYR A 89 -3.90 -2.11 -4.14
C TYR A 89 -2.79 -2.98 -4.71
N ALA A 90 -1.54 -2.58 -4.47
CA ALA A 90 -0.36 -3.32 -4.90
C ALA A 90 0.71 -3.31 -3.81
N TRP A 91 1.05 -4.50 -3.32
CA TRP A 91 2.13 -4.68 -2.37
C TRP A 91 3.47 -4.31 -2.99
N PHE A 92 4.32 -3.60 -2.24
CA PHE A 92 5.68 -3.28 -2.65
C PHE A 92 6.66 -4.23 -1.91
N THR A 93 7.31 -5.20 -2.55
CA THR A 93 7.45 -5.40 -4.01
C THR A 93 7.69 -6.88 -4.35
N GLY A 94 7.91 -7.18 -5.63
CA GLY A 94 8.30 -8.52 -6.07
C GLY A 94 9.61 -8.99 -5.45
N ARG A 95 10.70 -8.22 -5.61
CA ARG A 95 12.03 -8.51 -5.05
C ARG A 95 12.75 -7.22 -4.69
N MET A 96 13.49 -7.20 -3.57
CA MET A 96 14.42 -6.11 -3.25
C MET A 96 15.69 -6.65 -2.57
N ASN A 97 16.80 -5.92 -2.70
CA ASN A 97 18.05 -6.23 -2.03
C ASN A 97 18.85 -4.93 -1.80
N PRO A 98 19.24 -4.61 -0.55
CA PRO A 98 18.89 -5.31 0.70
C PRO A 98 17.38 -5.25 0.98
N ASP A 99 16.88 -6.24 1.72
CA ASP A 99 15.48 -6.32 2.17
C ASP A 99 15.37 -6.31 3.70
N PRO A 100 15.65 -5.17 4.36
CA PRO A 100 15.71 -5.09 5.81
C PRO A 100 14.33 -5.27 6.49
N HIS A 101 13.24 -5.13 5.74
CA HIS A 101 11.86 -5.23 6.24
C HIS A 101 11.10 -6.41 5.62
N PHE A 102 11.83 -7.39 5.05
CA PHE A 102 11.28 -8.65 4.56
C PHE A 102 10.10 -8.49 3.58
N SER A 103 10.14 -7.49 2.70
CA SER A 103 9.03 -7.08 1.84
C SER A 103 8.97 -7.79 0.49
N SER A 104 9.97 -8.59 0.12
CA SER A 104 9.99 -9.33 -1.14
C SER A 104 8.96 -10.47 -1.14
N LEU A 105 8.06 -10.48 -2.13
CA LEU A 105 7.12 -11.58 -2.36
C LEU A 105 7.77 -12.78 -3.07
N LEU A 106 8.88 -12.56 -3.78
CA LEU A 106 9.58 -13.57 -4.57
C LEU A 106 11.03 -13.70 -4.11
N ASN A 107 11.58 -14.91 -4.17
CA ASN A 107 13.02 -15.18 -3.98
C ASN A 107 13.69 -15.46 -5.34
N ASN A 108 14.03 -16.70 -5.67
CA ASN A 108 14.54 -17.04 -7.00
C ASN A 108 13.40 -16.94 -8.05
N GLU A 109 13.76 -17.14 -9.32
CA GLU A 109 12.77 -17.17 -10.40
C GLU A 109 11.69 -18.23 -10.16
N GLY A 110 10.43 -17.85 -10.31
CA GLY A 110 9.28 -18.74 -10.12
C GLY A 110 9.00 -19.18 -8.68
N GLN A 111 9.72 -18.65 -7.68
CA GLN A 111 9.59 -19.08 -6.29
C GLN A 111 9.07 -17.93 -5.40
N LEU A 112 8.05 -18.23 -4.58
CA LEU A 112 7.49 -17.32 -3.59
C LEU A 112 8.31 -17.37 -2.30
N THR A 113 8.46 -16.23 -1.62
CA THR A 113 8.89 -16.18 -0.23
C THR A 113 7.77 -16.66 0.70
N GLU A 114 8.07 -16.82 2.00
CA GLU A 114 7.03 -17.04 3.01
C GLU A 114 5.99 -15.89 3.00
N LEU A 115 6.44 -14.64 2.90
CA LEU A 115 5.55 -13.49 2.79
C LEU A 115 4.72 -13.53 1.50
N GLY A 116 5.33 -13.93 0.37
CA GLY A 116 4.64 -14.08 -0.91
C GLY A 116 3.52 -15.11 -0.88
N GLN A 117 3.77 -16.28 -0.29
CA GLN A 117 2.74 -17.31 -0.09
C GLN A 117 1.64 -16.78 0.83
N TYR A 118 2.01 -16.06 1.88
CA TYR A 118 1.06 -15.49 2.83
C TYR A 118 0.13 -14.48 2.16
N TYR A 119 0.67 -13.52 1.39
CA TYR A 119 -0.10 -12.51 0.66
C TYR A 119 -1.20 -13.13 -0.21
N LEU A 120 -0.85 -14.18 -0.97
CA LEU A 120 -1.79 -14.86 -1.87
C LEU A 120 -2.84 -15.70 -1.12
N SER A 121 -2.61 -16.02 0.16
CA SER A 121 -3.54 -16.79 0.98
C SER A 121 -4.55 -15.94 1.76
N LEU A 122 -4.36 -14.62 1.79
CA LEU A 122 -5.23 -13.71 2.54
C LEU A 122 -6.65 -13.67 1.94
N PRO A 123 -7.69 -13.55 2.77
CA PRO A 123 -9.05 -13.32 2.28
C PRO A 123 -9.15 -12.02 1.48
N HIS A 124 -10.03 -12.01 0.49
CA HIS A 124 -10.39 -10.84 -0.29
C HIS A 124 -11.92 -10.73 -0.38
N SER A 125 -12.43 -9.52 -0.56
CA SER A 125 -13.83 -9.25 -0.86
C SER A 125 -14.11 -9.62 -2.32
N GLU A 126 -15.18 -10.38 -2.57
CA GLU A 126 -15.65 -10.72 -3.93
C GLU A 126 -16.37 -9.54 -4.61
#